data_AF-A0A6I1W166-F1
#
_entry.id   AF-A0A6I1W166-F1
#
_cell.length_a   1.000
_cell.length_b   1.000
_cell.length_c   1.000
_cell.angle_alpha   90.00
_cell.angle_beta   90.00
_cell.angle_gamma   90.00
#
_symmetry.space_group_name_H-M   'P 1'
#
loop_
_entity.id
_entity.type
_entity.pdbx_description
1 polymer ?
#
loop_
_entity_poly.entity_id
_entity_poly.type
_entity_poly.pdbx_seq_one_letter_code
_entity_poly.pdbx_strand_id
1 'polypeptide(L)' 'MTKYSQIYTDLLANITTERLARGARLPSETELMTRYDASRGTVRKAIEQLQERGFAQKIHGK' A
#
# COMPACT_ATOMS: atom_id res chain seq x y z
N MET A 1 -8.66 10.75 -11.40
CA MET A 1 -7.60 10.01 -10.67
C MET A 1 -7.96 8.53 -10.69
N THR A 2 -7.03 7.60 -10.94
CA THR A 2 -7.32 6.16 -10.88
C THR A 2 -7.23 5.66 -9.45
N LYS A 3 -8.02 4.64 -9.08
CA LYS A 3 -7.97 4.02 -7.74
C LYS A 3 -6.55 3.58 -7.36
N TYR A 4 -5.80 3.03 -8.31
CA TYR A 4 -4.38 2.69 -8.16
C TYR A 4 -3.54 3.89 -7.69
N SER A 5 -3.65 5.03 -8.39
CA SER A 5 -2.86 6.22 -8.08
C SER A 5 -3.21 6.77 -6.70
N GLN A 6 -4.49 6.72 -6.32
CA GLN A 6 -4.93 7.16 -5.00
C GLN A 6 -4.36 6.28 -3.89
N ILE A 7 -4.45 4.95 -4.03
CA ILE A 7 -3.88 4.00 -3.06
C ILE A 7 -2.37 4.22 -2.91
N TYR A 8 -1.66 4.35 -4.03
CA TYR A 8 -0.21 4.54 -4.03
C TYR A 8 0.18 5.85 -3.32
N THR A 9 -0.43 6.97 -3.69
CA THR A 9 -0.12 8.28 -3.12
C THR A 9 -0.45 8.34 -1.64
N ASP A 10 -1.59 7.78 -1.21
CA ASP A 10 -1.98 7.78 0.20
C ASP A 10 -1.02 6.92 1.04
N LEU A 11 -0.64 5.74 0.55
CA LEU A 11 0.33 4.89 1.25
C LEU A 11 1.71 5.55 1.31
N LEU A 12 2.17 6.14 0.20
CA LEU A 12 3.44 6.86 0.16
C LEU A 12 3.45 8.06 1.12
N ALA A 13 2.37 8.83 1.15
CA ALA A 13 2.20 9.93 2.10
C ALA A 13 2.28 9.41 3.53
N ASN A 14 1.55 8.34 3.87
CA ASN A 14 1.56 7.78 5.22
C ASN A 14 2.96 7.31 5.67
N ILE A 15 3.77 6.78 4.74
CA ILE A 15 5.14 6.34 5.02
C ILE A 15 6.07 7.55 5.17
N THR A 16 5.98 8.52 4.26
CA THR A 16 6.88 9.70 4.21
C THR A 16 6.59 10.72 5.30
N THR A 17 5.34 10.83 5.77
CA THR A 17 4.97 11.69 6.90
C THR A 17 5.12 10.98 8.25
N GLU A 18 5.80 9.82 8.29
CA GLU A 18 6.02 8.99 9.49
C GLU A 18 4.73 8.58 10.23
N ARG A 19 3.57 8.67 9.56
CA ARG A 19 2.29 8.19 10.13
C ARG A 19 2.30 6.66 10.25
N LEU A 20 3.08 6.01 9.41
CA LEU A 20 3.51 4.63 9.54
C LEU A 20 4.99 4.63 9.91
N ALA A 21 5.30 4.21 11.14
CA ALA A 21 6.68 4.03 11.56
C ALA A 21 7.41 3.05 10.63
N ARG A 22 8.73 3.20 10.49
CA ARG A 22 9.53 2.23 9.74
C ARG A 22 9.35 0.83 10.34
N GLY A 23 9.01 -0.14 9.50
CA GLY A 23 8.71 -1.51 9.93
C GLY A 23 7.28 -1.72 10.45
N ALA A 24 6.45 -0.67 10.51
CA ALA A 24 5.02 -0.83 10.74
C ALA A 24 4.40 -1.64 9.60
N ARG A 25 3.40 -2.44 9.94
CA ARG A 25 2.66 -3.22 8.93
C ARG A 25 1.76 -2.28 8.14
N LEU A 26 1.82 -2.42 6.81
CA LEU A 26 0.80 -1.85 5.93
C LEU A 26 -0.56 -2.51 6.20
N PRO A 27 -1.67 -1.81 5.93
CA PRO A 27 -2.98 -2.43 5.88
C PRO A 27 -2.96 -3.60 4.89
N SER A 28 -3.73 -4.65 5.18
CA SER A 28 -3.83 -5.83 4.33
C SER A 28 -4.44 -5.51 2.96
N GLU A 29 -4.22 -6.37 1.97
CA GLU A 29 -4.85 -6.24 0.64
C GLU A 29 -6.37 -6.08 0.76
N THR A 30 -7.01 -6.90 1.62
CA THR A 30 -8.46 -6.86 1.85
C THR A 30 -8.92 -5.53 2.43
N GLU A 31 -8.22 -5.00 3.44
CA GLU A 31 -8.55 -3.69 4.03
C GLU A 31 -8.41 -2.56 3.01
N LEU A 32 -7.38 -2.61 2.16
CA LEU A 32 -7.19 -1.63 1.09
C LEU A 32 -8.27 -1.76 0.00
N MET A 33 -8.67 -2.98 -0.34
CA MET A 33 -9.78 -3.22 -1.29
C MET A 33 -11.06 -2.59 -0.77
N THR A 34 -11.41 -2.84 0.50
CA THR A 34 -12.61 -2.27 1.12
C THR A 34 -12.51 -0.75 1.28
N ARG A 35 -11.37 -0.22 1.75
CA ARG A 35 -11.20 1.23 1.99
C ARG A 35 -11.29 2.05 0.71
N TYR A 36 -10.71 1.54 -0.38
CA TYR A 36 -10.63 2.29 -1.63
C TYR A 36 -11.66 1.85 -2.66
N ASP A 37 -12.50 0.86 -2.37
CA ASP A 37 -13.43 0.24 -3.32
C ASP A 37 -12.70 -0.08 -4.64
N ALA A 38 -11.68 -0.93 -4.52
CA ALA A 38 -10.75 -1.24 -5.58
C ALA A 38 -10.57 -2.75 -5.74
N SER A 39 -10.34 -3.17 -6.98
CA SER A 39 -10.05 -4.58 -7.26
C SER A 39 -8.74 -5.01 -6.60
N ARG A 40 -8.63 -6.31 -6.29
CA ARG A 40 -7.38 -6.89 -5.77
C ARG A 40 -6.18 -6.60 -6.66
N GLY A 41 -6.35 -6.67 -7.98
CA GLY A 41 -5.28 -6.36 -8.94
C GLY A 41 -4.81 -4.91 -8.84
N THR A 42 -5.73 -3.98 -8.64
CA THR A 42 -5.44 -2.56 -8.45
C THR A 42 -4.65 -2.31 -7.17
N VAL A 43 -5.09 -2.89 -6.04
CA VAL A 43 -4.41 -2.79 -4.75
C VAL A 43 -3.02 -3.41 -4.82
N ARG A 44 -2.91 -4.62 -5.36
CA ARG A 44 -1.66 -5.34 -5.50
C ARG A 44 -0.65 -4.56 -6.34
N LYS A 45 -1.08 -3.98 -7.46
CA LYS A 45 -0.23 -3.13 -8.30
C LYS A 45 0.30 -1.91 -7.55
N ALA A 46 -0.52 -1.28 -6.71
CA ALA A 46 -0.09 -0.14 -5.89
C ALA A 46 0.96 -0.56 -4.84
N ILE A 47 0.76 -1.72 -4.19
CA ILE A 47 1.71 -2.27 -3.23
C ILE A 47 3.03 -2.67 -3.92
N GLU A 48 2.96 -3.36 -5.06
CA GLU A 48 4.14 -3.76 -5.85
C GLU A 48 4.98 -2.53 -6.23
N GLN A 49 4.33 -1.43 -6.62
CA GLN A 49 5.02 -0.17 -6.95
C GLN A 49 5.67 0.51 -5.74
N LEU A 50 5.12 0.36 -4.53
CA LEU A 50 5.79 0.79 -3.31
C LEU A 50 6.99 -0.11 -2.99
N GLN A 51 6.89 -1.41 -3.27
CA GLN A 51 7.98 -2.37 -3.07
C GLN A 51 9.15 -2.12 -4.02
N GLU A 52 8.88 -1.93 -5.31
CA GLU A 52 9.88 -1.60 -6.33
C GLU A 52 10.67 -0.35 -5.97
N ARG A 53 10.02 0.63 -5.32
CA ARG A 53 10.65 1.88 -4.88
C ARG A 53 11.27 1.81 -3.48
N GLY A 54 11.21 0.66 -2.81
CA GLY A 54 11.81 0.46 -1.49
C GLY A 54 11.01 1.02 -0.30
N PHE A 55 9.76 1.44 -0.51
CA PHE A 55 8.89 1.96 0.56
C PHE A 55 8.16 0.84 1.32
N ALA A 56 8.04 -0.34 0.73
CA ALA A 56 7.33 -1.48 1.32
C ALA A 56 8.12 -2.78 1.11
N GLN A 57 7.92 -3.76 1.98
CA GLN A 57 8.45 -5.11 1.80
C GLN A 57 7.36 -6.14 2.11
N LYS A 58 7.29 -7.19 1.30
CA LYS A 58 6.42 -8.34 1.60
C LYS A 58 7.10 -9.21 2.63
N ILE A 59 6.54 -9.28 3.83
CA ILE A 59 6.95 -10.26 4.83
C ILE A 59 6.01 -11.45 4.71
N HIS A 60 6.51 -12.59 4.26
CA HIS A 60 5.74 -13.83 4.29
C HIS A 60 5.64 -14.26 5.76
N GLY A 61 4.43 -14.18 6.33
CA GLY A 61 4.15 -14.81 7.62
C GLY A 61 4.37 -16.32 7.48
N LYS A 62 5.09 -16.90 8.44
CA LYS A 62 5.34 -18.34 8.50
C LYS A 62 4.04 -19.12 8.68
#